data_AF-B6XG15-F1
#
_entry.id   AF-B6XG15-F1
#
_cell.length_a   1.000
_cell.length_b   1.000
_cell.length_c   1.000
_cell.angle_alpha   90.00
_cell.angle_beta   90.00
_cell.angle_gamma   90.00
#
_symmetry.space_group_name_H-M   'P 1'
#
loop_
_entity.id
_entity.type
_entity.pdbx_description
1 polymer ?
#
loop_
_entity_poly.entity_id
_entity_poly.type
_entity_poly.pdbx_seq_one_letter_code
_entity_poly.pdbx_strand_id
1 'polypeptide(L)'
;MNKNELMEYIQSNYGAVAEYPWAKFPSYIIYRHKNNSKWFAAILTISSKKLYESESDEMVDIINLKSPPELVGSLRLKKGVYPAYHMNKEHWITIKLDSGFPEDELKVLIDESYKLTAK
;
A
#
# COMPACT_ATOMS: atom_id res chain seq x y z
N MET A 1 0.93 -4.86 11.80
CA MET A 1 2.22 -4.74 11.11
C MET A 1 2.50 -3.28 10.87
N ASN A 2 3.59 -2.79 11.45
CA ASN A 2 4.08 -1.43 11.26
C ASN A 2 4.92 -1.32 9.97
N LYS A 3 5.34 -0.10 9.63
CA LYS A 3 6.09 0.18 8.40
C LYS A 3 7.40 -0.62 8.25
N ASN A 4 8.18 -0.76 9.33
CA ASN A 4 9.49 -1.43 9.27
C ASN A 4 9.31 -2.94 9.04
N GLU A 5 8.40 -3.56 9.80
CA GLU A 5 8.05 -4.98 9.63
C GLU A 5 7.55 -5.26 8.21
N LEU A 6 6.77 -4.34 7.64
CA LEU A 6 6.26 -4.46 6.28
C LEU A 6 7.37 -4.36 5.23
N MET A 7 8.34 -3.46 5.42
CA MET A 7 9.50 -3.34 4.54
C MET A 7 10.34 -4.62 4.55
N GLU A 8 10.63 -5.15 5.75
CA GLU A 8 11.36 -6.41 5.93
C GLU A 8 10.62 -7.60 5.32
N TYR A 9 9.29 -7.66 5.51
CA TYR A 9 8.43 -8.68 4.91
C TYR A 9 8.51 -8.64 3.38
N ILE A 10 8.35 -7.46 2.77
CA ILE A 10 8.37 -7.34 1.30
C ILE A 10 9.75 -7.73 0.74
N GLN A 11 10.83 -7.27 1.38
CA GLN A 11 12.19 -7.62 0.95
C GLN A 11 12.44 -9.12 1.05
N SER A 12 12.04 -9.75 2.15
CA SER A 12 12.31 -11.18 2.41
C SER A 12 11.50 -12.11 1.51
N ASN A 13 10.26 -11.76 1.18
CA ASN A 13 9.35 -12.64 0.44
C ASN A 13 9.41 -12.43 -1.08
N TYR A 14 9.72 -11.22 -1.55
CA TYR A 14 9.69 -10.88 -2.98
C TYR A 14 11.06 -10.48 -3.54
N GLY A 15 12.09 -10.34 -2.69
CA GLY A 15 13.43 -9.88 -3.12
C GLY A 15 13.43 -8.47 -3.74
N ALA A 16 12.37 -7.70 -3.51
CA ALA A 16 12.18 -6.35 -3.99
C ALA A 16 12.90 -5.36 -3.07
N VAL A 17 13.62 -4.41 -3.66
CA VAL A 17 14.38 -3.40 -2.92
C VAL A 17 13.52 -2.14 -2.81
N ALA A 18 13.55 -1.50 -1.64
CA ALA A 18 12.88 -0.23 -1.41
C ALA A 18 13.49 0.88 -2.29
N GLU A 19 12.66 1.61 -3.02
CA GLU A 19 13.06 2.76 -3.81
C GLU A 19 12.45 4.06 -3.29
N TYR A 20 13.21 5.15 -3.36
CA TYR A 20 12.83 6.48 -2.87
C TYR A 20 12.84 7.50 -4.02
N PRO A 21 11.89 7.43 -4.96
CA PRO A 21 11.99 8.21 -6.21
C PRO A 21 11.77 9.71 -6.02
N TRP A 22 11.28 10.15 -4.86
CA TRP A 22 10.96 11.56 -4.60
C TRP A 22 11.84 12.17 -3.50
N ALA A 23 12.79 13.03 -3.88
CA ALA A 23 13.65 13.75 -2.94
C ALA A 23 12.87 14.62 -1.92
N LYS A 24 11.72 15.18 -2.34
CA LYS A 24 10.84 15.98 -1.46
C LYS A 24 10.07 15.14 -0.44
N PHE A 25 9.91 13.84 -0.70
CA PHE A 25 9.14 12.91 0.14
C PHE A 25 10.00 11.69 0.46
N PRO A 26 11.05 11.84 1.30
CA PRO A 26 12.01 10.77 1.58
C PRO A 26 11.39 9.57 2.31
N SER A 27 10.20 9.72 2.88
CA SER A 27 9.48 8.61 3.52
C SER A 27 8.65 7.76 2.54
N TYR A 28 8.52 8.19 1.28
CA TYR A 28 7.74 7.49 0.26
C TYR A 28 8.58 6.39 -0.36
N ILE A 29 8.09 5.16 -0.28
CA ILE A 29 8.79 3.96 -0.71
C ILE A 29 7.98 3.28 -1.80
N ILE A 30 8.65 2.95 -2.89
CA ILE A 30 8.09 2.16 -3.99
C ILE A 30 8.76 0.79 -4.04
N TYR A 31 7.94 -0.24 -4.25
CA TYR A 31 8.39 -1.57 -4.62
C TYR A 31 7.84 -1.93 -5.99
N ARG A 32 8.75 -2.39 -6.86
CA ARG A 32 8.45 -2.78 -8.24
C ARG A 32 9.13 -4.10 -8.60
N HIS A 33 8.61 -4.77 -9.62
CA HIS A 33 9.24 -5.97 -10.15
C HIS A 33 10.54 -5.63 -10.88
N LYS A 34 11.59 -6.44 -10.67
CA LYS A 34 12.87 -6.27 -11.38
C LYS A 34 12.78 -6.52 -12.89
N ASN A 35 11.84 -7.37 -13.33
CA ASN A 35 11.73 -7.81 -14.73
C ASN A 35 10.95 -6.82 -15.63
N ASN A 36 9.97 -6.09 -15.09
CA ASN A 36 9.06 -5.26 -15.89
C ASN A 36 8.86 -3.84 -15.32
N SER A 37 9.53 -3.51 -14.22
CA SER A 37 9.47 -2.20 -13.55
C SER A 37 8.09 -1.75 -13.07
N LYS A 38 7.06 -2.62 -13.11
CA LYS A 38 5.71 -2.31 -12.63
C LYS A 38 5.68 -2.32 -11.11
N TRP A 39 5.02 -1.32 -10.54
CA TRP A 39 4.86 -1.18 -9.11
C TRP A 39 3.82 -2.18 -8.61
N PHE A 40 4.08 -2.78 -7.45
CA PHE A 40 3.12 -3.64 -6.76
C PHE A 40 2.81 -3.16 -5.34
N ALA A 41 3.67 -2.34 -4.75
CA ALA A 41 3.40 -1.70 -3.47
C ALA A 41 3.98 -0.29 -3.43
N ALA A 42 3.25 0.64 -2.83
CA ALA A 42 3.74 1.97 -2.52
C ALA A 42 3.40 2.31 -1.07
N ILE A 43 4.41 2.51 -0.23
CA ILE A 43 4.25 2.91 1.17
C ILE A 43 4.46 4.42 1.26
N LEU A 44 3.48 5.15 1.79
CA LEU A 44 3.49 6.61 1.83
C LEU A 44 3.13 7.09 3.24
N THR A 45 3.76 8.16 3.70
CA THR A 45 3.40 8.82 4.96
C THR A 45 2.62 10.09 4.64
N ILE A 46 1.34 10.15 4.97
CA ILE A 46 0.44 11.24 4.57
C ILE A 46 -0.32 11.80 5.76
N SER A 47 -0.84 13.02 5.63
CA SER A 47 -1.80 13.58 6.58
C SER A 47 -3.10 12.74 6.59
N SER A 48 -3.62 12.44 7.78
CA SER A 48 -4.89 11.72 7.99
C SER A 48 -6.05 12.34 7.22
N LYS A 49 -6.11 13.67 7.13
CA LYS A 49 -7.13 14.44 6.40
C LYS A 49 -7.17 14.12 4.91
N LYS A 50 -6.06 13.63 4.35
CA LYS A 50 -5.99 13.21 2.94
C LYS A 50 -6.51 11.80 2.71
N LEU A 51 -6.68 11.01 3.78
CA LEU A 51 -7.11 9.61 3.72
C LEU A 51 -8.58 9.44 4.13
N TYR A 52 -9.01 10.13 5.18
CA TYR A 52 -10.38 10.11 5.71
C TYR A 52 -10.73 11.44 6.36
N GLU A 53 -12.03 11.67 6.59
CA GLU A 53 -12.50 12.83 7.33
C GLU A 53 -12.03 12.73 8.78
N SER A 54 -11.18 13.67 9.19
CA SER A 54 -10.52 13.67 10.49
C SER A 54 -10.31 15.11 10.97
N GLU A 55 -10.62 15.35 12.24
CA GLU A 55 -10.31 16.60 12.92
C GLU A 55 -8.79 16.73 13.19
N SER A 56 -8.11 15.61 13.41
CA SER A 56 -6.65 15.58 13.57
C SER A 56 -5.96 15.68 12.21
N ASP A 57 -4.74 16.22 12.21
CA ASP A 57 -3.86 16.29 11.03
C ASP A 57 -2.58 15.48 11.28
N GLU A 58 -2.75 14.27 11.78
CA GLU A 58 -1.63 13.39 12.11
C GLU A 58 -1.04 12.76 10.85
N MET A 59 0.26 12.47 10.89
CA MET A 59 0.92 11.72 9.83
C MET A 59 0.67 10.23 10.02
N VAL A 60 0.09 9.58 9.01
CA VAL A 60 -0.21 8.15 8.99
C VAL A 60 0.55 7.47 7.86
N ASP A 61 1.03 6.26 8.13
CA ASP A 61 1.59 5.42 7.08
C ASP A 61 0.47 4.63 6.39
N ILE A 62 0.56 4.56 5.08
CA ILE A 62 -0.36 3.82 4.23
C ILE A 62 0.41 2.93 3.26
N ILE A 63 -0.25 1.89 2.75
CA ILE A 63 0.21 1.12 1.61
C ILE A 63 -0.85 1.11 0.51
N ASN A 64 -0.44 1.41 -0.71
CA ASN A 64 -1.24 1.20 -1.92
C ASN A 64 -0.93 -0.16 -2.52
N LEU A 65 -1.98 -0.92 -2.82
CA LEU A 65 -1.90 -2.24 -3.43
C LEU A 65 -2.85 -2.32 -4.63
N LYS A 66 -2.42 -3.02 -5.68
CA LYS A 66 -3.25 -3.29 -6.85
C LYS A 66 -4.26 -4.37 -6.49
N SER A 67 -5.49 -4.21 -6.96
CA SER A 67 -6.61 -5.11 -6.73
C SER A 67 -7.41 -5.29 -8.01
N PRO A 68 -8.06 -6.44 -8.21
CA PRO A 68 -9.07 -6.59 -9.25
C PRO A 68 -10.24 -5.61 -8.98
N PRO A 69 -10.78 -4.93 -10.00
CA PRO A 69 -11.90 -3.98 -9.84
C PRO A 69 -13.10 -4.55 -9.09
N GLU A 70 -13.41 -5.81 -9.34
CA GLU A 70 -14.52 -6.55 -8.71
C GLU A 70 -14.36 -6.71 -7.19
N LEU A 71 -13.13 -6.66 -6.66
CA LEU A 71 -12.85 -6.76 -5.22
C LEU A 71 -12.70 -5.40 -4.54
N VAL A 72 -12.45 -4.32 -5.29
CA VAL A 72 -12.20 -2.99 -4.69
C VAL A 72 -13.38 -2.53 -3.82
N GLY A 73 -14.61 -2.76 -4.28
CA GLY A 73 -15.81 -2.38 -3.54
C GLY A 73 -15.94 -3.11 -2.21
N SER A 74 -15.78 -4.44 -2.21
CA SER A 74 -15.91 -5.27 -0.99
C SER A 74 -14.77 -5.04 -0.01
N LEU A 75 -13.54 -4.84 -0.50
CA LEU A 75 -12.38 -4.55 0.35
C LEU A 75 -12.55 -3.21 1.08
N ARG A 76 -13.15 -2.19 0.44
CA ARG A 76 -13.42 -0.88 1.06
C ARG A 76 -14.48 -0.91 2.17
N LEU A 77 -15.25 -1.99 2.30
CA LEU A 77 -16.14 -2.18 3.45
C LEU A 77 -15.37 -2.59 4.72
N LYS A 78 -14.11 -3.03 4.58
CA LYS A 78 -13.28 -3.42 5.71
C LYS A 78 -12.67 -2.20 6.38
N LYS A 79 -12.68 -2.19 7.72
CA LYS A 79 -12.05 -1.14 8.52
C LYS A 79 -10.56 -1.02 8.17
N GLY A 80 -10.10 0.20 7.93
CA GLY A 80 -8.70 0.48 7.58
C GLY A 80 -8.38 0.43 6.08
N VAL A 81 -9.36 0.11 5.23
CA VAL A 81 -9.24 0.15 3.77
C VAL A 81 -9.96 1.37 3.21
N TYR A 82 -9.29 2.09 2.31
CA TYR A 82 -9.73 3.38 1.78
C TYR A 82 -9.62 3.42 0.25
N PRO A 83 -10.25 4.42 -0.39
CA PRO A 83 -9.99 4.72 -1.79
C PRO A 83 -8.50 4.98 -2.05
N ALA A 84 -8.03 4.54 -3.22
CA ALA A 84 -6.64 4.68 -3.60
C ALA A 84 -6.16 6.13 -3.54
N TYR A 85 -5.08 6.36 -2.79
CA TYR A 85 -4.38 7.63 -2.72
C TYR A 85 -3.38 7.75 -3.88
N HIS A 86 -3.50 8.80 -4.70
CA HIS A 86 -2.71 9.05 -5.92
C HIS A 86 -2.72 7.95 -7.02
N MET A 87 -3.37 6.80 -6.81
CA MET A 87 -3.49 5.73 -7.80
C MET A 87 -4.91 5.65 -8.39
N ASN A 88 -5.07 4.86 -9.44
CA ASN A 88 -6.37 4.60 -10.04
C ASN A 88 -7.29 3.87 -9.04
N LYS A 89 -8.41 4.52 -8.65
CA LYS A 89 -9.35 4.04 -7.64
C LYS A 89 -10.17 2.81 -8.06
N GLU A 90 -10.15 2.41 -9.33
CA GLU A 90 -10.80 1.19 -9.82
C GLU A 90 -9.87 -0.03 -9.71
N HIS A 91 -8.55 0.18 -9.67
CA HIS A 91 -7.57 -0.91 -9.72
C HIS A 91 -6.66 -0.96 -8.49
N TRP A 92 -6.81 -0.01 -7.57
CA TRP A 92 -5.98 0.09 -6.39
C TRP A 92 -6.82 0.37 -5.15
N ILE A 93 -6.28 -0.05 -4.01
CA ILE A 93 -6.78 0.25 -2.68
C ILE A 93 -5.66 0.85 -1.84
N THR A 94 -6.04 1.61 -0.81
CA THR A 94 -5.12 2.09 0.22
C THR A 94 -5.46 1.43 1.54
N ILE A 95 -4.47 0.91 2.25
CA ILE A 95 -4.63 0.36 3.59
C ILE A 95 -3.84 1.24 4.56
N LYS A 96 -4.48 1.72 5.63
CA LYS A 96 -3.81 2.43 6.72
C LYS A 96 -3.04 1.42 7.58
N LEU A 97 -1.73 1.61 7.73
CA LEU A 97 -0.91 0.81 8.63
C LEU A 97 -1.26 1.16 10.09
N ASP A 98 -1.01 0.23 11.02
CA ASP A 98 -1.36 0.38 12.44
C ASP A 98 -2.85 0.70 12.73
N SER A 99 -3.74 0.38 11.78
CA SER A 99 -5.20 0.57 11.91
C SER A 99 -5.93 -0.60 12.60
N GLY A 100 -5.19 -1.67 12.93
CA GLY A 100 -5.75 -2.96 13.36
C GLY A 100 -6.21 -3.87 12.20
N PHE A 101 -5.84 -3.55 10.95
CA PHE A 101 -6.08 -4.42 9.81
C PHE A 101 -5.32 -5.77 9.97
N PRO A 102 -5.95 -6.94 9.74
CA PRO A 102 -5.33 -8.23 9.97
C PRO A 102 -4.06 -8.44 9.13
N GLU A 103 -2.96 -8.82 9.78
CA GLU A 103 -1.67 -8.95 9.10
C GLU A 103 -1.66 -10.03 8.02
N ASP A 104 -2.29 -11.17 8.27
CA ASP A 104 -2.34 -12.25 7.29
C ASP A 104 -3.15 -11.86 6.06
N GLU A 105 -4.19 -11.05 6.24
CA GLU A 105 -4.93 -10.49 5.12
C GLU A 105 -4.08 -9.47 4.34
N LEU A 106 -3.31 -8.62 5.04
CA LEU A 106 -2.41 -7.67 4.39
C LEU A 106 -1.38 -8.40 3.53
N LYS A 107 -0.79 -9.48 4.06
CA LYS A 107 0.16 -10.33 3.32
C LYS A 107 -0.47 -10.93 2.06
N VAL A 108 -1.70 -11.44 2.16
CA VAL A 108 -2.45 -11.95 0.99
C VAL A 108 -2.67 -10.84 -0.05
N LEU A 109 -3.06 -9.63 0.36
CA LEU A 109 -3.28 -8.51 -0.57
C LEU A 109 -1.99 -8.04 -1.24
N ILE A 110 -0.85 -8.09 -0.54
CA ILE A 110 0.46 -7.79 -1.12
C ILE A 110 0.82 -8.84 -2.18
N ASP A 111 0.61 -10.11 -1.87
CA ASP A 111 0.87 -11.22 -2.79
C ASP A 111 0.02 -11.14 -4.06
N GLU A 112 -1.28 -10.84 -3.92
CA GLU A 112 -2.17 -10.64 -5.05
C GLU A 112 -1.76 -9.41 -5.89
N SER A 113 -1.41 -8.30 -5.25
CA SER A 113 -0.89 -7.13 -5.95
C SER A 113 0.39 -7.45 -6.74
N TYR A 114 1.31 -8.22 -6.15
CA TYR A 114 2.53 -8.69 -6.79
C TYR A 114 2.20 -9.55 -8.03
N LYS A 115 1.33 -10.55 -7.91
CA LYS A 115 0.89 -11.40 -9.02
C LYS A 115 0.22 -10.60 -10.15
N LEU A 116 -0.67 -9.65 -9.81
CA LEU A 116 -1.39 -8.81 -10.78
C LEU A 116 -0.49 -7.85 -11.58
N THR A 117 0.76 -7.72 -11.18
CA THR A 117 1.74 -6.80 -11.77
C THR A 117 2.98 -7.51 -12.31
N ALA A 118 3.08 -8.84 -12.14
CA ALA A 118 4.23 -9.64 -12.56
C ALA A 118 4.36 -9.86 -14.08
N LYS A 119 3.27 -9.62 -14.83
CA LYS A 119 3.24 -9.70 -16.31
C LYS A 119 3.66 -8.39 -16.93
#